data_AF-A0A1Y4NR10-F1
#
_entry.id   AF-A0A1Y4NR10-F1
#
_cell.length_a   1.000
_cell.length_b   1.000
_cell.length_c   1.000
_cell.angle_alpha   90.00
_cell.angle_beta   90.00
_cell.angle_gamma   90.00
#
_symmetry.space_group_name_H-M   'P 1'
#
loop_
_entity.id
_entity.type
_entity.pdbx_description
1 polymer ?
#
loop_
_entity_poly.entity_id
_entity_poly.type
_entity_poly.pdbx_seq_one_letter_code
_entity_poly.pdbx_strand_id
1 'polypeptide(L)'
;MDIKDSLRSSIYSKTRNLVSFGSYEEHVASMIKSGVFSAGRHQRSMQDRFSLTGWHTGPSSNIQEVFLSYLSTEDFYAWNTPYISGMCTPEHAHSCLELFYVADGSLKVHAAGRDLSLARGELLLIRPGVMHAEYLYPEESTVFTLGIDKSLFFDFRSRKGTGRDFLLSGGVQGNAEQILCAVFTPKSNSGALFHILCSIFYEMKNRLPGGKHLIAGSVERILYLMGECCHMCAISEDPEDSRSGLFLEIQDYIRCHYADTSAAEISRIFYYNSDYLNRIFRKANGVSLSVFIQNVRLEEAFRLLSGTELPVSEIIRRTGYHNQGFFYRKFREKYGCLPGDIRRQ
;
A
#
# COMPACT_ATOMS: atom_id res chain seq x y z
N MET A 1 -17.50 -17.74 19.30
CA MET A 1 -17.04 -18.33 18.02
C MET A 1 -15.55 -18.53 18.17
N ASP A 2 -15.08 -19.77 18.26
CA ASP A 2 -13.64 -20.04 18.22
C ASP A 2 -13.16 -19.71 16.81
N ILE A 3 -12.27 -18.74 16.70
CA ILE A 3 -11.77 -18.25 15.41
C ILE A 3 -10.60 -19.04 14.91
N LYS A 4 -9.87 -19.75 15.76
CA LYS A 4 -8.97 -20.80 15.29
C LYS A 4 -9.79 -21.85 14.59
N ASP A 5 -10.89 -22.30 15.21
CA ASP A 5 -11.78 -23.26 14.58
C ASP A 5 -12.57 -22.67 13.42
N SER A 6 -12.93 -21.38 13.41
CA SER A 6 -13.64 -20.79 12.28
C SER A 6 -12.71 -20.44 11.12
N LEU A 7 -11.43 -20.11 11.36
CA LEU A 7 -10.40 -20.00 10.32
C LEU A 7 -10.09 -21.39 9.81
N ARG A 8 -9.69 -22.34 10.69
CA ARG A 8 -9.47 -23.75 10.35
C ARG A 8 -10.69 -24.33 9.63
N SER A 9 -11.91 -24.18 10.14
CA SER A 9 -13.15 -24.64 9.51
C SER A 9 -13.43 -23.92 8.20
N SER A 10 -13.23 -22.61 8.07
CA SER A 10 -13.46 -21.94 6.77
C SER A 10 -12.42 -22.39 5.74
N ILE A 11 -11.18 -22.66 6.18
CA ILE A 11 -10.09 -23.25 5.41
C ILE A 11 -10.45 -24.70 4.99
N TYR A 12 -11.02 -25.53 5.89
CA TYR A 12 -11.33 -26.95 5.66
C TYR A 12 -12.71 -27.24 5.05
N SER A 13 -13.73 -26.41 5.31
CA SER A 13 -15.15 -26.69 4.96
C SER A 13 -15.70 -25.87 3.79
N LYS A 14 -15.03 -24.77 3.41
CA LYS A 14 -15.46 -23.91 2.28
C LYS A 14 -14.51 -23.93 1.08
N THR A 15 -13.46 -24.75 1.11
CA THR A 15 -12.62 -25.02 -0.04
C THR A 15 -13.40 -25.81 -1.08
N ARG A 16 -14.06 -25.09 -2.00
CA ARG A 16 -14.54 -25.71 -3.25
C ARG A 16 -13.37 -26.24 -4.10
N ASN A 17 -12.16 -25.70 -3.90
CA ASN A 17 -10.92 -26.06 -4.56
C ASN A 17 -9.72 -25.82 -3.61
N LEU A 18 -9.48 -26.68 -2.60
CA LEU A 18 -8.19 -26.61 -1.89
C LEU A 18 -7.10 -26.99 -2.90
N VAL A 19 -6.24 -26.03 -3.25
CA VAL A 19 -5.09 -26.32 -4.11
C VAL A 19 -3.91 -26.63 -3.20
N SER A 20 -3.49 -27.89 -3.21
CA SER A 20 -2.27 -28.35 -2.54
C SER A 20 -1.13 -28.34 -3.54
N PHE A 21 0.02 -27.79 -3.14
CA PHE A 21 1.23 -27.77 -3.94
C PHE A 21 2.23 -28.81 -3.42
N GLY A 22 3.02 -29.41 -4.33
CA GLY A 22 4.06 -30.38 -3.96
C GLY A 22 5.28 -29.72 -3.34
N SER A 23 5.48 -28.42 -3.61
CA SER A 23 6.54 -27.61 -3.03
C SER A 23 6.13 -26.14 -2.89
N TYR A 24 6.93 -25.39 -2.13
CA TYR A 24 6.74 -23.95 -2.01
C TYR A 24 7.01 -23.22 -3.33
N GLU A 25 8.01 -23.66 -4.09
CA GLU A 25 8.38 -23.10 -5.39
C GLU A 25 7.25 -23.27 -6.41
N GLU A 26 6.56 -24.41 -6.39
CA GLU A 26 5.39 -24.64 -7.25
C GLU A 26 4.24 -23.69 -6.91
N HIS A 27 3.98 -23.48 -5.62
CA HIS A 27 2.98 -22.51 -5.18
C HIS A 27 3.34 -21.09 -5.63
N VAL A 28 4.57 -20.65 -5.38
CA VAL A 28 5.04 -19.32 -5.79
C VAL A 28 4.95 -19.16 -7.31
N ALA A 29 5.36 -20.15 -8.09
CA ALA A 29 5.26 -20.12 -9.55
C ALA A 29 3.80 -20.06 -10.03
N SER A 30 2.88 -20.77 -9.36
CA SER A 30 1.44 -20.70 -9.62
C SER A 30 0.89 -19.31 -9.34
N MET A 31 1.28 -18.72 -8.21
CA MET A 31 0.88 -17.38 -7.79
C MET A 31 1.46 -16.28 -8.69
N ILE A 32 2.68 -16.45 -9.20
CA ILE A 32 3.26 -15.55 -10.21
C ILE A 32 2.48 -15.66 -11.53
N LYS A 33 2.15 -16.88 -11.98
CA LYS A 33 1.37 -17.12 -13.20
C LYS A 33 -0.07 -16.61 -13.11
N SER A 34 -0.69 -16.72 -11.95
CA SER A 34 -2.04 -16.17 -11.70
C SER A 34 -2.05 -14.66 -11.47
N GLY A 35 -0.86 -14.04 -11.35
CA GLY A 35 -0.69 -12.61 -11.13
C GLY A 35 -0.73 -12.16 -9.67
N VAL A 36 -0.85 -13.09 -8.72
CA VAL A 36 -1.00 -12.80 -7.28
C VAL A 36 0.22 -12.11 -6.68
N PHE A 37 1.45 -12.51 -7.06
CA PHE A 37 2.69 -11.87 -6.62
C PHE A 37 3.32 -10.94 -7.67
N SER A 38 2.61 -10.65 -8.77
CA SER A 38 3.19 -9.80 -9.82
C SER A 38 3.40 -8.37 -9.31
N ALA A 39 4.66 -7.99 -9.14
CA ALA A 39 5.08 -6.62 -8.82
C ALA A 39 4.36 -5.65 -9.77
N GLY A 40 3.35 -4.96 -9.25
CA GLY A 40 2.59 -3.94 -9.96
C GLY A 40 1.45 -4.40 -10.88
N ARG A 41 0.99 -5.68 -10.89
CA ARG A 41 -0.10 -6.12 -11.79
C ARG A 41 -1.30 -6.83 -11.19
N HIS A 42 -1.38 -7.01 -9.87
CA HIS A 42 -2.68 -6.80 -9.25
C HIS A 42 -2.90 -5.30 -9.12
N GLN A 43 -3.48 -4.71 -10.16
CA GLN A 43 -4.53 -3.74 -9.87
C GLN A 43 -5.55 -4.52 -9.04
N ARG A 44 -5.45 -4.40 -7.71
CA ARG A 44 -6.64 -4.54 -6.86
C ARG A 44 -7.73 -3.83 -7.62
N SER A 45 -8.88 -4.47 -7.81
CA SER A 45 -10.01 -3.72 -8.33
C SER A 45 -10.08 -2.47 -7.45
N MET A 46 -10.07 -1.29 -8.05
CA MET A 46 -10.09 -0.01 -7.33
C MET A 46 -11.35 0.11 -6.42
N GLN A 47 -12.21 -0.94 -6.44
CA GLN A 47 -13.45 -1.11 -5.71
C GLN A 47 -13.26 -1.79 -4.33
N ASP A 48 -12.18 -2.55 -4.08
CA ASP A 48 -11.96 -3.27 -2.82
C ASP A 48 -10.96 -2.52 -1.93
N ARG A 49 -11.48 -1.70 -1.02
CA ARG A 49 -10.70 -0.87 -0.09
C ARG A 49 -10.07 -1.64 1.07
N PHE A 50 -10.35 -2.93 1.17
CA PHE A 50 -9.85 -3.83 2.21
C PHE A 50 -9.56 -5.22 1.65
N SER A 51 -8.55 -5.87 2.19
CA SER A 51 -8.28 -7.29 2.02
C SER A 51 -7.94 -7.89 3.37
N LEU A 52 -8.50 -9.04 3.71
CA LEU A 52 -8.10 -9.78 4.89
C LEU A 52 -7.54 -11.12 4.45
N THR A 53 -6.34 -11.40 4.94
CA THR A 53 -5.67 -12.66 4.78
C THR A 53 -5.49 -13.30 6.14
N GLY A 54 -5.98 -14.53 6.33
CA GLY A 54 -5.68 -15.31 7.52
C GLY A 54 -4.67 -16.37 7.15
N TRP A 55 -3.61 -16.52 7.96
CA TRP A 55 -2.72 -17.67 7.82
C TRP A 55 -2.38 -18.37 9.12
N HIS A 56 -2.15 -19.68 8.96
CA HIS A 56 -1.83 -20.60 10.04
C HIS A 56 -0.61 -21.42 9.63
N THR A 57 0.41 -21.42 10.48
CA THR A 57 1.49 -22.41 10.45
C THR A 57 1.23 -23.43 11.54
N GLY A 58 1.54 -24.68 11.24
CA GLY A 58 1.51 -25.76 12.23
C GLY A 58 1.66 -27.13 11.55
N PRO A 59 2.01 -28.17 12.31
CA PRO A 59 2.01 -29.52 11.80
C PRO A 59 0.57 -30.00 11.62
N SER A 60 0.09 -30.10 10.38
CA SER A 60 -1.06 -30.96 10.07
C SER A 60 -0.49 -32.32 9.69
N SER A 61 -0.79 -33.38 10.45
CA SER A 61 -0.53 -34.76 9.99
C SER A 61 0.92 -35.01 9.46
N ASN A 62 1.94 -34.52 10.19
CA ASN A 62 3.38 -34.63 9.88
C ASN A 62 3.92 -33.78 8.71
N ILE A 63 3.14 -32.87 8.13
CA ILE A 63 3.60 -31.92 7.10
C ILE A 63 3.47 -30.48 7.64
N GLN A 64 4.52 -29.68 7.44
CA GLN A 64 4.52 -28.25 7.78
C GLN A 64 3.74 -27.48 6.72
N GLU A 65 2.59 -26.91 7.07
CA GLU A 65 1.69 -26.30 6.10
C GLU A 65 1.38 -24.84 6.42
N VAL A 66 1.40 -23.96 5.39
CA VAL A 66 0.83 -22.61 5.47
C VAL A 66 -0.51 -22.59 4.77
N PHE A 67 -1.54 -22.17 5.51
CA PHE A 67 -2.86 -21.89 4.95
C PHE A 67 -3.02 -20.41 4.68
N LEU A 68 -3.41 -20.00 3.48
CA LEU A 68 -3.61 -18.59 3.14
C LEU A 68 -5.04 -18.37 2.67
N SER A 69 -5.84 -17.59 3.41
CA SER A 69 -7.24 -17.30 3.04
C SER A 69 -7.40 -15.86 2.57
N TYR A 70 -7.60 -15.61 1.28
CA TYR A 70 -7.78 -14.25 0.76
C TYR A 70 -9.26 -13.85 0.65
N LEU A 71 -9.67 -12.78 1.33
CA LEU A 71 -11.06 -12.31 1.40
C LEU A 71 -11.33 -11.02 0.60
N SER A 72 -10.58 -10.72 -0.46
CA SER A 72 -10.79 -9.46 -1.21
C SER A 72 -11.65 -9.56 -2.47
N THR A 73 -12.04 -10.76 -2.92
CA THR A 73 -12.74 -10.99 -4.19
C THR A 73 -14.05 -11.74 -3.97
N GLU A 74 -14.90 -11.86 -5.00
CA GLU A 74 -16.14 -12.66 -4.91
C GLU A 74 -15.89 -14.11 -4.46
N ASP A 75 -14.70 -14.63 -4.71
CA ASP A 75 -14.28 -15.97 -4.30
C ASP A 75 -13.37 -15.99 -3.07
N PHE A 76 -13.53 -17.04 -2.27
CA PHE A 76 -12.66 -17.41 -1.15
C PHE A 76 -11.62 -18.40 -1.66
N TYR A 77 -10.34 -18.03 -1.63
CA TYR A 77 -9.25 -18.92 -2.03
C TYR A 77 -8.47 -19.35 -0.80
N ALA A 78 -8.25 -20.66 -0.67
CA ALA A 78 -7.34 -21.22 0.32
C ALA A 78 -6.35 -22.15 -0.36
N TRP A 79 -5.10 -22.04 0.07
CA TRP A 79 -3.94 -22.75 -0.48
C TRP A 79 -3.29 -23.47 0.68
N ASN A 80 -2.71 -24.63 0.40
CA ASN A 80 -1.90 -25.37 1.36
C ASN A 80 -0.53 -25.61 0.74
N THR A 81 0.52 -25.19 1.45
CA THR A 81 1.89 -25.23 0.94
C THR A 81 2.84 -25.82 1.96
N PRO A 82 3.62 -26.85 1.58
CA PRO A 82 4.69 -27.34 2.43
C PRO A 82 5.79 -26.27 2.56
N TYR A 83 6.42 -26.19 3.74
CA TYR A 83 7.59 -25.33 3.96
C TYR A 83 8.67 -26.03 4.77
N ILE A 84 9.86 -25.43 4.80
CA ILE A 84 10.97 -25.80 5.66
C ILE A 84 11.12 -24.71 6.72
N SER A 85 11.37 -25.10 7.97
CA SER A 85 11.60 -24.15 9.07
C SER A 85 12.65 -23.09 8.72
N GLY A 86 12.31 -21.83 8.93
CA GLY A 86 13.17 -20.67 8.63
C GLY A 86 13.10 -20.20 7.18
N MET A 87 12.33 -20.86 6.32
CA MET A 87 12.05 -20.39 4.96
C MET A 87 11.32 -19.04 5.01
N CYS A 88 11.62 -18.19 4.04
CA CYS A 88 11.01 -16.88 3.90
C CYS A 88 10.10 -16.88 2.68
N THR A 89 8.99 -16.15 2.75
CA THR A 89 8.19 -15.88 1.55
C THR A 89 8.98 -15.03 0.55
N PRO A 90 8.62 -14.99 -0.75
CA PRO A 90 9.24 -14.08 -1.69
C PRO A 90 9.10 -12.65 -1.18
N GLU A 91 10.20 -11.90 -1.26
CA GLU A 91 10.19 -10.49 -0.92
C GLU A 91 9.23 -9.75 -1.85
N HIS A 92 8.32 -8.98 -1.26
CA HIS A 92 7.29 -8.30 -2.00
C HIS A 92 6.89 -6.98 -1.33
N ALA A 93 6.13 -6.16 -2.05
CA ALA A 93 5.56 -4.93 -1.55
C ALA A 93 4.18 -4.71 -2.15
N HIS A 94 3.32 -4.04 -1.39
CA HIS A 94 1.95 -3.70 -1.80
C HIS A 94 1.78 -2.19 -1.95
N SER A 95 0.79 -1.77 -2.73
CA SER A 95 0.39 -0.36 -2.85
C SER A 95 -0.51 0.13 -1.69
N CYS A 96 -0.86 -0.77 -0.77
CA CYS A 96 -1.70 -0.48 0.39
C CYS A 96 -0.90 -0.51 1.69
N LEU A 97 -1.48 0.00 2.78
CA LEU A 97 -0.97 -0.29 4.12
C LEU A 97 -1.24 -1.75 4.44
N GLU A 98 -0.30 -2.41 5.08
CA GLU A 98 -0.48 -3.79 5.52
C GLU A 98 -0.32 -3.88 7.02
N LEU A 99 -1.28 -4.52 7.68
CA LEU A 99 -1.33 -4.68 9.11
C LEU A 99 -1.36 -6.16 9.47
N PHE A 100 -0.26 -6.66 10.03
CA PHE A 100 -0.20 -7.97 10.65
C PHE A 100 -0.69 -7.88 12.10
N TYR A 101 -1.39 -8.91 12.55
CA TYR A 101 -1.78 -9.12 13.94
C TYR A 101 -1.60 -10.59 14.31
N VAL A 102 -0.84 -10.86 15.37
CA VAL A 102 -0.62 -12.22 15.86
C VAL A 102 -1.74 -12.61 16.81
N ALA A 103 -2.70 -13.40 16.34
CA ALA A 103 -3.81 -13.89 17.17
C ALA A 103 -3.37 -14.97 18.17
N ASP A 104 -2.41 -15.79 17.75
CA ASP A 104 -1.81 -16.85 18.55
C ASP A 104 -0.42 -17.19 18.00
N GLY A 105 0.47 -17.69 18.87
CA GLY A 105 1.85 -18.01 18.50
C GLY A 105 2.73 -16.78 18.34
N SER A 106 3.58 -16.80 17.31
CA SER A 106 4.57 -15.77 17.01
C SER A 106 4.65 -15.50 15.51
N LEU A 107 5.26 -14.38 15.13
CA LEU A 107 5.54 -14.05 13.74
C LEU A 107 6.91 -13.38 13.65
N LYS A 108 7.71 -13.77 12.66
CA LYS A 108 8.91 -13.03 12.28
C LYS A 108 8.77 -12.51 10.85
N VAL A 109 9.08 -11.23 10.63
CA VAL A 109 8.99 -10.56 9.33
C VAL A 109 10.31 -9.85 9.05
N HIS A 110 10.88 -10.03 7.86
CA HIS A 110 11.91 -9.16 7.33
C HIS A 110 11.22 -7.95 6.68
N ALA A 111 11.47 -6.74 7.17
CA ALA A 111 10.91 -5.51 6.59
C ALA A 111 11.85 -4.34 6.83
N ALA A 112 11.95 -3.42 5.87
CA ALA A 112 12.81 -2.23 5.98
C ALA A 112 14.27 -2.56 6.38
N GLY A 113 14.82 -3.67 5.85
CA GLY A 113 16.19 -4.11 6.14
C GLY A 113 16.43 -4.55 7.59
N ARG A 114 15.36 -4.94 8.30
CA ARG A 114 15.40 -5.43 9.69
C ARG A 114 14.53 -6.67 9.85
N ASP A 115 14.96 -7.55 10.74
CA ASP A 115 14.16 -8.67 11.21
C ASP A 115 13.34 -8.24 12.41
N LEU A 116 12.02 -8.31 12.28
CA LEU A 116 11.05 -7.96 13.30
C LEU A 116 10.41 -9.23 13.86
N SER A 117 10.28 -9.32 15.18
CA SER A 117 9.58 -10.40 15.85
C SER A 117 8.35 -9.87 16.58
N LEU A 118 7.24 -10.60 16.45
CA LEU A 118 5.96 -10.28 17.04
C LEU A 118 5.48 -11.46 17.89
N ALA A 119 4.97 -11.15 19.06
CA ALA A 119 4.28 -12.08 19.95
C ALA A 119 2.76 -11.92 19.84
N ARG A 120 2.03 -12.88 20.42
CA ARG A 120 0.57 -12.85 20.52
C ARG A 120 0.05 -11.49 21.03
N GLY A 121 -0.88 -10.90 20.28
CA GLY A 121 -1.53 -9.63 20.56
C GLY A 121 -0.84 -8.41 19.92
N GLU A 122 0.38 -8.56 19.42
CA GLU A 122 1.13 -7.47 18.78
C GLU A 122 0.72 -7.27 17.32
N LEU A 123 0.93 -6.04 16.83
CA LEU A 123 0.71 -5.68 15.43
C LEU A 123 2.00 -5.20 14.77
N LEU A 124 2.12 -5.46 13.48
CA LEU A 124 3.11 -4.81 12.62
C LEU A 124 2.36 -4.08 11.51
N LEU A 125 2.55 -2.77 11.44
CA LEU A 125 2.08 -1.96 10.33
C LEU A 125 3.24 -1.70 9.36
N ILE A 126 3.05 -2.02 8.09
CA ILE A 126 4.00 -1.77 7.00
C ILE A 126 3.38 -0.76 6.02
N ARG A 127 4.16 0.23 5.61
CA ARG A 127 3.74 1.22 4.61
C ARG A 127 3.72 0.64 3.19
N PRO A 128 2.94 1.24 2.28
CA PRO A 128 3.06 0.90 0.86
C PRO A 128 4.48 1.04 0.35
N GLY A 129 4.87 0.15 -0.54
CA GLY A 129 6.18 0.16 -1.20
C GLY A 129 7.34 -0.36 -0.35
N VAL A 130 7.14 -0.61 0.96
CA VAL A 130 8.19 -1.21 1.79
C VAL A 130 8.26 -2.70 1.48
N MET A 131 9.41 -3.12 0.95
CA MET A 131 9.71 -4.53 0.72
C MET A 131 9.74 -5.30 2.03
N HIS A 132 9.05 -6.44 2.05
CA HIS A 132 9.00 -7.31 3.20
C HIS A 132 8.78 -8.78 2.81
N ALA A 133 9.04 -9.66 3.76
CA ALA A 133 8.85 -11.09 3.64
C ALA A 133 8.61 -11.72 5.01
N GLU A 134 7.77 -12.75 5.09
CA GLU A 134 7.45 -13.46 6.33
C GLU A 134 8.31 -14.72 6.47
N TYR A 135 8.81 -14.98 7.68
CA TYR A 135 9.45 -16.25 7.99
C TYR A 135 8.42 -17.28 8.42
N LEU A 136 8.61 -18.51 7.97
CA LEU A 136 7.78 -19.66 8.28
C LEU A 136 8.51 -20.57 9.27
N TYR A 137 7.93 -20.71 10.46
CA TYR A 137 8.45 -21.55 11.54
C TYR A 137 7.43 -22.63 11.93
N PRO A 138 7.89 -23.79 12.44
CA PRO A 138 7.03 -24.92 12.79
C PRO A 138 6.10 -24.65 13.99
N GLU A 139 6.34 -23.57 14.74
CA GLU A 139 5.50 -23.17 15.86
C GLU A 139 4.08 -22.85 15.38
N GLU A 140 3.09 -23.41 16.07
CA GLU A 140 1.69 -23.13 15.74
C GLU A 140 1.38 -21.65 15.94
N SER A 141 1.10 -20.95 14.84
CA SER A 141 0.82 -19.52 14.84
C SER A 141 -0.40 -19.22 14.00
N THR A 142 -1.18 -18.23 14.43
CA THR A 142 -2.36 -17.74 13.69
C THR A 142 -2.23 -16.23 13.54
N VAL A 143 -2.17 -15.78 12.29
CA VAL A 143 -1.92 -14.38 11.95
C VAL A 143 -3.05 -13.86 11.06
N PHE A 144 -3.54 -12.67 11.39
CA PHE A 144 -4.37 -11.88 10.48
C PHE A 144 -3.50 -10.84 9.79
N THR A 145 -3.63 -10.73 8.48
CA THR A 145 -3.00 -9.70 7.66
C THR A 145 -4.10 -8.89 6.98
N LEU A 146 -4.19 -7.61 7.32
CA LEU A 146 -5.19 -6.70 6.78
C LEU A 146 -4.51 -5.70 5.84
N GLY A 147 -4.84 -5.78 4.56
CA GLY A 147 -4.50 -4.74 3.58
C GLY A 147 -5.54 -3.63 3.61
N ILE A 148 -5.11 -2.39 3.78
CA ILE A 148 -5.96 -1.20 3.90
C ILE A 148 -5.59 -0.23 2.78
N ASP A 149 -6.52 -0.01 1.86
CA ASP A 149 -6.34 1.00 0.83
C ASP A 149 -6.37 2.40 1.44
N LYS A 150 -5.41 3.24 1.04
CA LYS A 150 -5.27 4.59 1.60
C LYS A 150 -6.47 5.49 1.30
N SER A 151 -7.27 5.21 0.27
CA SER A 151 -8.50 5.98 0.01
C SER A 151 -9.47 5.88 1.18
N LEU A 152 -9.43 4.82 2.00
CA LEU A 152 -10.28 4.64 3.17
C LEU A 152 -10.25 5.86 4.11
N PHE A 153 -9.08 6.48 4.25
CA PHE A 153 -8.89 7.58 5.19
C PHE A 153 -9.69 8.84 4.82
N PHE A 154 -10.16 8.97 3.57
CA PHE A 154 -11.05 10.05 3.17
C PHE A 154 -12.45 9.94 3.77
N ASP A 155 -12.88 8.74 4.16
CA ASP A 155 -14.20 8.52 4.76
C ASP A 155 -14.23 8.83 6.26
N PHE A 156 -13.05 8.84 6.91
CA PHE A 156 -12.93 9.14 8.33
C PHE A 156 -13.15 10.63 8.55
N ARG A 157 -14.36 10.98 8.97
CA ARG A 157 -14.86 12.36 9.15
C ARG A 157 -14.41 13.02 10.47
N SER A 158 -13.72 12.30 11.36
CA SER A 158 -13.30 12.83 12.66
C SER A 158 -12.14 13.84 12.51
N ARG A 159 -12.34 15.06 13.02
CA ARG A 159 -11.46 16.24 12.85
C ARG A 159 -10.38 16.41 13.94
N LYS A 160 -10.33 15.54 14.95
CA LYS A 160 -9.34 15.61 16.03
C LYS A 160 -9.03 14.21 16.59
N GLY A 161 -7.74 13.85 16.61
CA GLY A 161 -7.16 12.96 17.63
C GLY A 161 -7.42 11.47 17.46
N THR A 162 -7.35 10.93 16.24
CA THR A 162 -7.50 9.49 16.02
C THR A 162 -6.51 8.99 14.97
N GLY A 163 -6.37 7.68 14.80
CA GLY A 163 -5.30 7.04 14.04
C GLY A 163 -5.08 7.48 12.57
N ARG A 164 -5.94 8.35 12.04
CA ARG A 164 -5.70 9.15 10.83
C ARG A 164 -4.53 10.13 11.01
N ASP A 165 -4.43 10.85 12.14
CA ASP A 165 -3.25 11.65 12.47
C ASP A 165 -2.05 10.72 12.75
N PHE A 166 -2.28 9.53 13.29
CA PHE A 166 -1.21 8.56 13.52
C PHE A 166 -0.59 8.01 12.21
N LEU A 167 -1.39 7.77 11.18
CA LEU A 167 -0.91 7.28 9.88
C LEU A 167 -0.45 8.40 8.92
N LEU A 168 -1.08 9.58 8.97
CA LEU A 168 -0.74 10.72 8.13
C LEU A 168 0.30 11.65 8.77
N SER A 169 0.38 11.66 10.11
CA SER A 169 1.33 12.46 10.92
C SER A 169 2.10 11.64 11.96
N GLY A 170 2.09 10.30 11.86
CA GLY A 170 3.10 9.43 12.48
C GLY A 170 2.98 9.27 13.98
N GLY A 171 1.93 9.82 14.61
CA GLY A 171 1.69 9.68 16.05
C GLY A 171 2.74 10.29 16.96
N VAL A 172 3.67 11.07 16.41
CA VAL A 172 4.82 11.64 17.13
C VAL A 172 4.91 13.13 16.78
N GLN A 173 5.32 13.96 17.74
CA GLN A 173 5.92 15.26 17.41
C GLN A 173 7.20 15.01 16.59
N GLY A 174 7.09 14.82 15.26
CA GLY A 174 8.20 14.43 14.39
C GLY A 174 7.74 13.78 13.08
N ASN A 175 8.66 13.68 12.10
CA ASN A 175 8.38 13.33 10.68
C ASN A 175 7.82 11.91 10.47
N ALA A 176 6.51 11.76 10.63
CA ALA A 176 5.67 10.63 10.18
C ALA A 176 6.05 9.99 8.85
N GLU A 177 6.46 10.85 7.93
CA GLU A 177 6.75 10.55 6.54
C GLU A 177 7.97 9.63 6.42
N GLN A 178 8.73 9.42 7.49
CA GLN A 178 9.93 8.58 7.51
C GLN A 178 9.68 7.17 8.07
N ILE A 179 8.58 6.92 8.78
CA ILE A 179 8.32 5.62 9.44
C ILE A 179 7.93 4.55 8.42
N LEU A 180 8.86 3.69 8.00
CA LEU A 180 8.63 2.61 7.03
C LEU A 180 7.69 1.53 7.58
N CYS A 181 7.91 1.13 8.81
CA CYS A 181 7.07 0.18 9.53
C CYS A 181 7.13 0.42 11.03
N ALA A 182 6.14 -0.09 11.76
CA ALA A 182 6.11 0.02 13.21
C ALA A 182 5.45 -1.19 13.86
N VAL A 183 6.06 -1.65 14.96
CA VAL A 183 5.50 -2.66 15.84
C VAL A 183 4.69 -1.98 16.94
N PHE A 184 3.50 -2.52 17.22
CA PHE A 184 2.58 -2.04 18.23
C PHE A 184 2.36 -3.13 19.28
N THR A 185 2.76 -2.83 20.51
CA THR A 185 2.56 -3.71 21.66
C THR A 185 1.43 -3.15 22.53
N PRO A 186 0.31 -3.87 22.71
CA PRO A 186 -0.77 -3.39 23.57
C PRO A 186 -0.32 -3.15 25.01
N LYS A 187 -0.72 -2.00 25.58
CA LYS A 187 -0.46 -1.67 27.00
C LYS A 187 -1.20 -2.60 27.97
N SER A 188 -2.27 -3.25 27.50
CA SER A 188 -3.05 -4.23 28.26
C SER A 188 -3.57 -5.35 27.35
N ASN A 189 -3.76 -6.53 27.93
CA ASN A 189 -4.27 -7.70 27.20
C ASN A 189 -5.81 -7.76 27.22
N SER A 190 -6.46 -6.69 26.76
CA SER A 190 -7.93 -6.57 26.78
C SER A 190 -8.65 -7.48 25.77
N GLY A 191 -7.93 -8.04 24.78
CA GLY A 191 -8.51 -8.78 23.66
C GLY A 191 -9.31 -7.91 22.67
N ALA A 192 -9.40 -6.59 22.87
CA ALA A 192 -10.23 -5.71 22.05
C ALA A 192 -9.86 -5.76 20.56
N LEU A 193 -8.55 -5.72 20.24
CA LEU A 193 -8.04 -5.80 18.87
C LEU A 193 -8.42 -7.12 18.20
N PHE A 194 -8.27 -8.24 18.93
CA PHE A 194 -8.70 -9.56 18.46
C PHE A 194 -10.18 -9.52 18.09
N HIS A 195 -11.05 -9.08 19.00
CA HIS A 195 -12.49 -9.03 18.75
C HIS A 195 -12.88 -8.18 17.54
N ILE A 196 -12.19 -7.07 17.29
CA ILE A 196 -12.47 -6.23 16.11
C ILE A 196 -12.06 -6.94 14.82
N LEU A 197 -10.88 -7.58 14.79
CA LEU A 197 -10.45 -8.37 13.63
C LEU A 197 -11.40 -9.56 13.36
N CYS A 198 -11.91 -10.18 14.42
CA CYS A 198 -12.92 -11.22 14.35
C CYS A 198 -14.22 -10.72 13.68
N SER A 199 -14.66 -9.50 14.03
CA SER A 199 -15.82 -8.86 13.40
C SER A 199 -15.55 -8.56 11.93
N ILE A 200 -14.37 -8.03 11.57
CA ILE A 200 -13.99 -7.80 10.16
C ILE A 200 -14.06 -9.12 9.38
N PHE A 201 -13.47 -10.20 9.91
CA PHE A 201 -13.52 -11.52 9.28
C PHE A 201 -14.96 -12.00 9.06
N TYR A 202 -15.83 -11.84 10.06
CA TYR A 202 -17.24 -12.20 9.95
C TYR A 202 -17.96 -11.40 8.85
N GLU A 203 -17.78 -10.08 8.80
CA GLU A 203 -18.40 -9.22 7.80
C GLU A 203 -17.93 -9.56 6.38
N MET A 204 -16.63 -9.80 6.19
CA MET A 204 -16.06 -10.19 4.91
C MET A 204 -16.55 -11.57 4.45
N LYS A 205 -16.70 -12.51 5.41
CA LYS A 205 -17.18 -13.87 5.14
C LYS A 205 -18.66 -13.92 4.75
N ASN A 206 -19.51 -13.11 5.38
CA ASN A 206 -20.97 -13.20 5.20
C ASN A 206 -21.54 -12.20 4.19
N ARG A 207 -20.83 -11.09 3.93
CA ARG A 207 -21.19 -10.07 2.93
C ARG A 207 -22.63 -9.56 3.05
N LEU A 208 -23.09 -9.36 4.28
CA LEU A 208 -24.42 -8.82 4.53
C LEU A 208 -24.49 -7.34 4.14
N PRO A 209 -25.68 -6.82 3.78
CA PRO A 209 -25.87 -5.38 3.54
C PRO A 209 -25.35 -4.55 4.71
N GLY A 210 -24.56 -3.51 4.41
CA GLY A 210 -23.93 -2.65 5.41
C GLY A 210 -22.56 -3.12 5.94
N GLY A 211 -22.13 -4.36 5.65
CA GLY A 211 -20.86 -4.91 6.14
C GLY A 211 -19.63 -4.07 5.78
N LYS A 212 -19.60 -3.45 4.59
CA LYS A 212 -18.51 -2.53 4.18
C LYS A 212 -18.35 -1.33 5.12
N HIS A 213 -19.45 -0.81 5.68
CA HIS A 213 -19.41 0.30 6.65
C HIS A 213 -18.93 -0.18 8.03
N LEU A 214 -19.33 -1.38 8.45
CA LEU A 214 -18.86 -1.98 9.69
C LEU A 214 -17.36 -2.27 9.64
N ILE A 215 -16.86 -2.78 8.51
CA ILE A 215 -15.42 -2.98 8.28
C ILE A 215 -14.68 -1.64 8.34
N ALA A 216 -15.16 -0.60 7.64
CA ALA A 216 -14.54 0.73 7.67
C ALA A 216 -14.43 1.31 9.09
N GLY A 217 -15.52 1.28 9.87
CA GLY A 217 -15.51 1.74 11.26
C GLY A 217 -14.65 0.86 12.18
N SER A 218 -14.57 -0.44 11.90
CA SER A 218 -13.70 -1.37 12.63
C SER A 218 -12.22 -1.05 12.38
N VAL A 219 -11.84 -0.73 11.15
CA VAL A 219 -10.48 -0.28 10.83
C VAL A 219 -10.18 1.06 11.51
N GLU A 220 -11.09 2.03 11.46
CA GLU A 220 -10.92 3.29 12.20
C GLU A 220 -10.69 3.04 13.70
N ARG A 221 -11.44 2.09 14.28
CA ARG A 221 -11.28 1.70 15.69
C ARG A 221 -9.92 1.03 15.98
N ILE A 222 -9.45 0.14 15.11
CA ILE A 222 -8.11 -0.48 15.25
C ILE A 222 -7.04 0.62 15.30
N LEU A 223 -7.10 1.56 14.36
CA LEU A 223 -6.14 2.65 14.27
C LEU A 223 -6.18 3.58 15.49
N TYR A 224 -7.36 3.84 16.04
CA TYR A 224 -7.51 4.53 17.32
C TYR A 224 -6.83 3.76 18.47
N LEU A 225 -7.10 2.46 18.61
CA LEU A 225 -6.51 1.63 19.67
C LEU A 225 -4.99 1.51 19.53
N MET A 226 -4.45 1.49 18.32
CA MET A 226 -3.01 1.52 18.07
C MET A 226 -2.38 2.81 18.63
N GLY A 227 -2.98 3.97 18.35
CA GLY A 227 -2.46 5.25 18.83
C GLY A 227 -2.59 5.45 20.35
N GLU A 228 -3.72 5.05 20.93
CA GLU A 228 -4.01 5.35 22.34
C GLU A 228 -3.58 4.24 23.30
N CYS A 229 -3.72 2.98 22.88
CA CYS A 229 -3.64 1.82 23.75
C CYS A 229 -2.40 0.95 23.51
N CYS A 230 -1.50 1.31 22.60
CA CYS A 230 -0.27 0.57 22.34
C CYS A 230 0.99 1.39 22.61
N HIS A 231 2.09 0.71 22.89
CA HIS A 231 3.44 1.24 22.72
C HIS A 231 3.86 1.04 21.25
N MET A 232 4.45 2.07 20.65
CA MET A 232 4.95 2.00 19.27
C MET A 232 6.48 1.92 19.27
N CYS A 233 7.02 0.97 18.50
CA CYS A 233 8.42 0.95 18.09
C CYS A 233 8.49 1.11 16.56
N ALA A 234 8.98 2.26 16.10
CA ALA A 234 9.01 2.61 14.69
C ALA A 234 10.40 2.37 14.08
N ILE A 235 10.42 1.83 12.86
CA ILE A 235 11.59 1.84 11.98
C ILE A 235 11.38 2.96 10.98
N SER A 236 12.32 3.89 10.95
CA SER A 236 12.30 5.02 10.04
C SER A 236 13.45 4.95 9.06
N GLU A 237 13.20 5.43 7.86
CA GLU A 237 14.22 5.72 6.86
C GLU A 237 15.01 6.98 7.25
N ASP A 238 16.24 7.12 6.77
CA ASP A 238 16.94 8.40 6.88
C ASP A 238 16.10 9.49 6.18
N PRO A 239 15.91 10.66 6.81
CA PRO A 239 15.25 11.80 6.20
C PRO A 239 15.66 12.12 4.76
N GLU A 240 16.94 11.99 4.41
CA GLU A 240 17.43 12.25 3.04
C GLU A 240 17.02 11.16 2.05
N ASP A 241 17.12 9.89 2.43
CA ASP A 241 16.80 8.76 1.56
C ASP A 241 15.30 8.71 1.24
N SER A 242 14.44 8.92 2.25
CA SER A 242 12.99 8.91 2.08
C SER A 242 12.49 10.01 1.14
N ARG A 243 13.07 11.23 1.26
CA ARG A 243 12.72 12.35 0.37
C ARG A 243 13.20 12.10 -1.05
N SER A 244 14.35 11.45 -1.22
CA SER A 244 14.90 11.13 -2.53
C SER A 244 14.08 10.04 -3.23
N GLY A 245 13.71 8.98 -2.52
CA GLY A 245 12.83 7.92 -3.04
C GLY A 245 11.45 8.45 -3.45
N LEU A 246 10.81 9.22 -2.57
CA LEU A 246 9.50 9.82 -2.86
C LEU A 246 9.56 10.82 -4.03
N PHE A 247 10.65 11.58 -4.16
CA PHE A 247 10.85 12.45 -5.31
C PHE A 247 10.91 11.65 -6.62
N LEU A 248 11.68 10.56 -6.66
CA LEU A 248 11.80 9.70 -7.84
C LEU A 248 10.46 9.05 -8.22
N GLU A 249 9.74 8.52 -7.24
CA GLU A 249 8.43 7.89 -7.46
C GLU A 249 7.41 8.88 -8.06
N ILE A 250 7.32 10.08 -7.50
CA ILE A 250 6.45 11.13 -8.02
C ILE A 250 6.93 11.61 -9.39
N GLN A 251 8.24 11.73 -9.61
CA GLN A 251 8.81 12.11 -10.89
C GLN A 251 8.41 11.13 -12.01
N ASP A 252 8.52 9.83 -11.75
CA ASP A 252 8.13 8.79 -12.71
C ASP A 252 6.63 8.81 -13.00
N TYR A 253 5.81 8.96 -11.96
CA TYR A 253 4.37 9.14 -12.13
C TYR A 253 4.04 10.36 -13.00
N ILE A 254 4.68 11.51 -12.76
CA ILE A 254 4.46 12.71 -13.57
C ILE A 254 4.85 12.45 -15.03
N ARG A 255 5.95 11.77 -15.31
CA ARG A 255 6.37 11.46 -16.68
C ARG A 255 5.35 10.59 -17.43
N CYS A 256 4.63 9.72 -16.72
CA CYS A 256 3.57 8.89 -17.29
C CYS A 256 2.21 9.61 -17.40
N HIS A 257 1.93 10.58 -16.54
CA HIS A 257 0.60 11.18 -16.38
C HIS A 257 0.56 12.71 -16.50
N TYR A 258 1.62 13.35 -17.05
CA TYR A 258 1.77 14.81 -17.05
C TYR A 258 0.57 15.53 -17.69
N ALA A 259 -0.07 14.96 -18.70
CA ALA A 259 -1.14 15.61 -19.44
C ALA A 259 -2.37 15.88 -18.55
N ASP A 260 -2.74 14.91 -17.70
CA ASP A 260 -3.99 14.95 -16.94
C ASP A 260 -3.79 15.17 -15.43
N THR A 261 -2.55 15.13 -14.94
CA THR A 261 -2.28 15.30 -13.51
C THR A 261 -2.17 16.77 -13.07
N SER A 262 -2.30 17.00 -11.76
CA SER A 262 -2.10 18.32 -11.13
C SER A 262 -1.39 18.13 -9.78
N ALA A 263 -0.82 19.20 -9.21
CA ALA A 263 -0.21 19.11 -7.89
C ALA A 263 -1.22 18.66 -6.80
N ALA A 264 -2.49 19.08 -6.91
CA ALA A 264 -3.56 18.64 -6.03
C ALA A 264 -3.86 17.15 -6.22
N GLU A 265 -3.86 16.68 -7.46
CA GLU A 265 -4.07 15.27 -7.78
C GLU A 265 -2.92 14.39 -7.30
N ILE A 266 -1.67 14.83 -7.46
CA ILE A 266 -0.50 14.14 -6.90
C ILE A 266 -0.55 14.13 -5.37
N SER A 267 -0.91 15.25 -4.75
CA SER A 267 -1.12 15.31 -3.29
C SER A 267 -2.16 14.27 -2.84
N ARG A 268 -3.22 14.08 -3.62
CA ARG A 268 -4.28 13.09 -3.37
C ARG A 268 -3.82 11.64 -3.61
N ILE A 269 -3.08 11.39 -4.68
CA ILE A 269 -2.61 10.05 -5.09
C ILE A 269 -1.47 9.55 -4.21
N PHE A 270 -0.55 10.43 -3.85
CA PHE A 270 0.60 10.10 -3.00
C PHE A 270 0.32 10.33 -1.52
N TYR A 271 -0.83 10.91 -1.18
CA TYR A 271 -1.31 11.14 0.19
C TYR A 271 -0.41 12.06 1.01
N TYR A 272 0.22 13.04 0.35
CA TYR A 272 1.02 14.08 0.98
C TYR A 272 0.37 15.44 0.79
N ASN A 273 0.53 16.32 1.79
CA ASN A 273 0.09 17.70 1.62
C ASN A 273 0.94 18.43 0.58
N SER A 274 0.35 19.42 -0.09
CA SER A 274 1.02 20.11 -1.19
C SER A 274 2.25 20.90 -0.74
N ASP A 275 2.29 21.40 0.49
CA ASP A 275 3.45 22.14 1.03
C ASP A 275 4.67 21.22 1.19
N TYR A 276 4.45 20.00 1.66
CA TYR A 276 5.49 19.00 1.79
C TYR A 276 6.05 18.59 0.43
N LEU A 277 5.17 18.27 -0.52
CA LEU A 277 5.60 17.93 -1.87
C LEU A 277 6.36 19.08 -2.53
N ASN A 278 5.90 20.32 -2.34
CA ASN A 278 6.64 21.49 -2.82
C ASN A 278 8.02 21.62 -2.18
N ARG A 279 8.16 21.30 -0.89
CA ARG A 279 9.46 21.29 -0.19
C ARG A 279 10.39 20.21 -0.74
N ILE A 280 9.88 19.01 -1.00
CA ILE A 280 10.65 17.91 -1.62
C ILE A 280 11.16 18.34 -2.99
N PHE A 281 10.26 18.80 -3.86
CA PHE A 281 10.61 19.18 -5.22
C PHE A 281 11.62 20.34 -5.21
N ARG A 282 11.38 21.39 -4.42
CA ARG A 282 12.32 22.53 -4.33
C ARG A 282 13.72 22.10 -3.89
N LYS A 283 13.79 21.14 -2.97
CA LYS A 283 15.08 20.64 -2.49
C LYS A 283 15.77 19.77 -3.54
N ALA A 284 15.04 18.88 -4.21
CA ALA A 284 15.59 17.93 -5.15
C ALA A 284 15.93 18.53 -6.53
N ASN A 285 15.13 19.50 -7.02
CA ASN A 285 15.23 20.03 -8.37
C ASN A 285 15.17 21.57 -8.48
N GLY A 286 15.10 22.28 -7.35
CA GLY A 286 15.08 23.74 -7.30
C GLY A 286 13.72 24.40 -7.60
N VAL A 287 12.67 23.64 -7.93
CA VAL A 287 11.35 24.18 -8.31
C VAL A 287 10.20 23.54 -7.54
N SER A 288 9.02 24.17 -7.53
CA SER A 288 7.82 23.58 -6.90
C SER A 288 7.25 22.42 -7.74
N LEU A 289 6.40 21.58 -7.13
CA LEU A 289 5.76 20.46 -7.82
C LEU A 289 4.98 20.91 -9.06
N SER A 290 4.19 21.98 -8.93
CA SER A 290 3.42 22.54 -10.06
C SER A 290 4.32 23.04 -11.20
N VAL A 291 5.47 23.63 -10.87
CA VAL A 291 6.44 24.09 -11.88
C VAL A 291 7.14 22.90 -12.53
N PHE A 292 7.43 21.85 -11.78
CA PHE A 292 7.98 20.63 -12.34
C PHE A 292 7.03 19.96 -13.35
N ILE A 293 5.75 19.81 -13.01
CA ILE A 293 4.73 19.29 -13.96
C ILE A 293 4.69 20.15 -15.22
N GLN A 294 4.67 21.49 -15.05
CA GLN A 294 4.71 22.43 -16.17
C GLN A 294 5.96 22.24 -17.05
N ASN A 295 7.12 22.03 -16.44
CA ASN A 295 8.36 21.81 -17.16
C ASN A 295 8.32 20.54 -18.00
N VAL A 296 7.83 19.43 -17.44
CA VAL A 296 7.65 18.16 -18.16
C VAL A 296 6.69 18.33 -19.34
N ARG A 297 5.57 19.03 -19.16
CA ARG A 297 4.63 19.32 -20.26
C ARG A 297 5.27 20.13 -21.39
N LEU A 298 6.08 21.14 -21.06
CA LEU A 298 6.78 21.96 -22.06
C LEU A 298 7.92 21.21 -22.76
N GLU A 299 8.61 20.31 -22.06
CA GLU A 299 9.62 19.42 -22.64
C GLU A 299 8.99 18.47 -23.66
N GLU A 300 7.86 17.87 -23.29
CA GLU A 300 7.12 17.01 -24.22
C GLU A 300 6.58 17.80 -25.41
N ALA A 301 6.06 19.01 -25.19
CA ALA A 301 5.60 19.88 -26.28
C ALA A 301 6.74 20.18 -27.26
N PHE A 302 7.93 20.50 -26.75
CA PHE A 302 9.12 20.72 -27.58
C PHE A 302 9.50 19.46 -28.38
N ARG A 303 9.49 18.30 -27.73
CA ARG A 303 9.77 17.00 -28.39
C ARG A 303 8.79 16.73 -29.53
N LEU A 304 7.49 16.95 -29.31
CA LEU A 304 6.45 16.77 -30.32
C LEU A 304 6.56 17.80 -31.45
N LEU A 305 6.92 19.05 -31.14
CA LEU A 305 7.11 20.10 -32.14
C LEU A 305 8.28 19.79 -33.08
N SER A 306 9.35 19.21 -32.54
CA SER A 306 10.58 18.89 -33.27
C SER A 306 10.50 17.55 -34.03
N GLY A 307 9.71 16.60 -33.51
CA GLY A 307 9.64 15.24 -34.04
C GLY A 307 8.38 14.88 -34.84
N THR A 308 7.41 15.80 -34.94
CA THR A 308 6.11 15.51 -35.59
C THR A 308 5.54 16.72 -36.35
N GLU A 309 4.66 16.44 -37.32
CA GLU A 309 3.92 17.45 -38.08
C GLU A 309 2.58 17.86 -37.43
N LEU A 310 2.27 17.38 -36.22
CA LEU A 310 0.98 17.61 -35.56
C LEU A 310 0.64 19.12 -35.45
N PRO A 311 -0.59 19.59 -35.67
CA PRO A 311 -0.89 21.01 -35.47
C PRO A 311 -0.52 21.48 -34.05
N VAL A 312 -0.02 22.72 -33.90
CA VAL A 312 0.38 23.26 -32.58
C VAL A 312 -0.77 23.21 -31.58
N SER A 313 -2.00 23.47 -32.03
CA SER A 313 -3.22 23.34 -31.22
C SER A 313 -3.44 21.93 -30.66
N GLU A 314 -3.11 20.89 -31.43
CA GLU A 314 -3.20 19.50 -30.99
C GLU A 314 -2.09 19.14 -30.00
N ILE A 315 -0.87 19.66 -30.19
CA ILE A 315 0.23 19.49 -29.23
C ILE A 315 -0.12 20.13 -27.88
N ILE A 316 -0.68 21.34 -27.89
CA ILE A 316 -1.14 22.02 -26.68
C ILE A 316 -2.15 21.15 -25.92
N ARG A 317 -3.12 20.58 -26.64
CA ARG A 317 -4.14 19.71 -26.04
C ARG A 317 -3.53 18.43 -25.47
N ARG A 318 -2.66 17.75 -26.22
CA ARG A 318 -2.00 16.50 -25.79
C ARG A 318 -1.08 16.67 -24.59
N THR A 319 -0.51 17.85 -24.42
CA THR A 319 0.41 18.15 -23.32
C THR A 319 -0.30 18.69 -22.07
N GLY A 320 -1.64 18.67 -22.04
CA GLY A 320 -2.41 18.99 -20.83
C GLY A 320 -2.67 20.49 -20.62
N TYR A 321 -2.58 21.31 -21.68
CA TYR A 321 -2.92 22.72 -21.62
C TYR A 321 -4.31 23.00 -22.20
N HIS A 322 -5.17 23.63 -21.41
CA HIS A 322 -6.49 24.08 -21.85
C HIS A 322 -6.50 25.55 -22.31
N ASN A 323 -5.53 26.34 -21.88
CA ASN A 323 -5.39 27.76 -22.24
C ASN A 323 -4.18 27.96 -23.16
N GLN A 324 -4.44 28.22 -24.45
CA GLN A 324 -3.40 28.42 -25.45
C GLN A 324 -2.51 29.62 -25.13
N GLY A 325 -3.08 30.76 -24.74
CA GLY A 325 -2.30 31.96 -24.42
C GLY A 325 -1.33 31.74 -23.25
N PHE A 326 -1.77 30.97 -22.24
CA PHE A 326 -0.91 30.56 -21.15
C PHE A 326 0.25 29.66 -21.61
N PHE A 327 -0.03 28.69 -22.48
CA PHE A 327 0.98 27.83 -23.08
C PHE A 327 2.03 28.65 -23.86
N TYR A 328 1.61 29.51 -24.78
CA TYR A 328 2.53 30.32 -25.60
C TYR A 328 3.45 31.18 -24.73
N ARG A 329 2.90 31.82 -23.69
CA ARG A 329 3.71 32.59 -22.74
C ARG A 329 4.74 31.72 -22.03
N LYS A 330 4.32 30.58 -21.48
CA LYS A 330 5.22 29.66 -20.76
C LYS A 330 6.27 28.99 -21.65
N PHE A 331 5.91 28.65 -22.88
CA PHE A 331 6.83 28.10 -23.85
C PHE A 331 7.92 29.11 -24.22
N ARG A 332 7.53 30.36 -24.51
CA ARG A 332 8.47 31.45 -24.80
C ARG A 332 9.35 31.79 -23.60
N GLU A 333 8.80 31.81 -22.39
CA GLU A 333 9.59 32.00 -21.17
C GLU A 333 10.68 30.93 -21.00
N LYS A 334 10.38 29.66 -21.33
CA LYS A 334 11.34 28.54 -21.17
C LYS A 334 12.36 28.43 -22.31
N TYR A 335 11.94 28.61 -23.56
CA TYR A 335 12.78 28.34 -24.74
C TYR A 335 13.20 29.59 -25.52
N GLY A 336 12.69 30.77 -25.17
CA GLY A 336 13.04 32.05 -25.82
C GLY A 336 12.36 32.30 -27.17
N CYS A 337 11.70 31.31 -27.76
CA CYS A 337 11.03 31.41 -29.07
C CYS A 337 9.55 30.96 -29.02
N LEU A 338 8.82 31.13 -30.12
CA LEU A 338 7.46 30.60 -30.22
C LEU A 338 7.48 29.13 -30.71
N PRO A 339 6.46 28.33 -30.35
CA PRO A 339 6.31 26.95 -30.83
C PRO A 339 6.44 26.78 -32.34
N GLY A 340 5.91 27.73 -33.11
CA GLY A 340 5.96 27.71 -34.58
C GLY A 340 7.33 28.06 -35.17
N ASP A 341 8.27 28.54 -34.36
CA ASP A 341 9.66 28.80 -34.78
C ASP A 341 10.51 27.53 -34.70
N ILE A 342 10.18 26.59 -33.79
CA ILE A 342 10.89 25.31 -33.62
C ILE A 342 10.84 24.46 -34.90
N ARG A 343 9.77 24.55 -35.68
CA ARG A 343 9.63 23.81 -36.96
C ARG A 343 10.42 24.40 -38.12
N ARG A 344 10.86 25.65 -37.96
CA ARG A 344 11.60 26.39 -38.99
C ARG A 344 13.11 26.32 -38.75
N GLN A 345 13.51 25.69 -37.65
CA GLN A 345 14.89 25.28 -37.34
C GLN A 345 15.01 23.80 -37.70
#